data_AF-A0AAN7YKV6-F1
#
_entry.id   AF-A0AAN7YKV6-F1
#
_cell.length_a   1.000
_cell.length_b   1.000
_cell.length_c   1.000
_cell.angle_alpha   90.00
_cell.angle_beta   90.00
_cell.angle_gamma   90.00
#
_symmetry.space_group_name_H-M   'P 1'
#
loop_
_entity.id
_entity.type
_entity.pdbx_description
1 polymer ?
#
loop_
_entity_poly.entity_id
_entity_poly.type
_entity_poly.pdbx_seq_one_letter_code
_entity_poly.pdbx_strand_id
1 'polypeptide(L)'
;MNQRSALDLLETKLGRQDEANTMERLVSALENMPLAIAQAAAYNKKRWPRCSLEQYLDKFEESEMSRESLRKSSSRKEHLDTLVSINNLAVVLAGRGKYKQAEDMYRQVLVIREKVLGDEHLDTLITINNLAIMLNRQGQYKQAEEMLRRTLAIREKVLGDEHPDTLRSVSNLATTLNRQGKHEQAEDMLRRTLAIQEKVLGDEHPDTLNSVWNLADSLESLGRKENSIELYKRAVAGSLATLGSEHPETLRRQRELKEFWSR
;
A
#
# COMPACT_ATOMS: atom_id res chain seq x y z
N MET A 1 -8.52 38.33 -23.15
CA MET A 1 -8.59 38.97 -24.48
C MET A 1 -9.50 38.13 -25.35
N ASN A 2 -10.30 38.71 -26.25
CA ASN A 2 -11.12 37.90 -27.17
C ASN A 2 -10.24 37.30 -28.29
N GLN A 3 -10.72 36.24 -28.94
CA GLN A 3 -9.94 35.47 -29.92
C GLN A 3 -9.51 36.32 -31.13
N ARG A 4 -10.36 37.25 -31.57
CA ARG A 4 -10.07 38.13 -32.71
C ARG A 4 -8.94 39.13 -32.42
N SER A 5 -8.95 39.75 -31.24
CA SER A 5 -7.86 40.63 -30.80
C SER A 5 -6.56 39.86 -30.50
N ALA A 6 -6.67 38.59 -30.13
CA ALA A 6 -5.53 37.73 -29.87
C ALA A 6 -4.80 37.32 -31.17
N LEU A 7 -5.56 37.03 -32.23
CA LEU A 7 -5.04 36.79 -33.58
C LEU A 7 -4.37 38.05 -34.16
N ASP A 8 -5.04 39.20 -34.07
CA ASP A 8 -4.51 40.48 -34.55
C ASP A 8 -3.18 40.83 -33.84
N LEU A 9 -3.08 40.56 -32.54
CA LEU A 9 -1.84 40.71 -31.78
C LEU A 9 -0.75 39.75 -32.26
N LEU A 10 -1.08 38.48 -32.51
CA LEU A 10 -0.13 37.48 -33.00
C LEU A 10 0.40 37.87 -34.38
N GLU A 11 -0.48 38.22 -35.31
CA GLU A 11 -0.14 38.66 -36.67
C GLU A 11 0.75 39.91 -36.66
N THR A 12 0.38 40.91 -35.86
CA THR A 12 1.15 42.15 -35.71
C THR A 12 2.56 41.88 -35.20
N LYS A 13 2.73 40.93 -34.27
CA LYS A 13 4.03 40.61 -33.67
C LYS A 13 4.89 39.69 -34.53
N LEU A 14 4.29 38.76 -35.28
CA LEU A 14 4.98 37.92 -36.26
C LEU A 14 5.45 38.73 -37.47
N GLY A 15 4.65 39.71 -37.92
CA GLY A 15 4.98 40.57 -39.07
C GLY A 15 5.03 39.82 -40.41
N ARG A 16 4.37 38.66 -40.48
CA ARG A 16 4.26 37.80 -41.68
C ARG A 16 2.93 37.05 -41.65
N GLN A 17 2.40 36.69 -42.82
CA GLN A 17 1.25 35.80 -42.92
C GLN A 17 1.73 34.34 -42.78
N ASP A 18 1.19 33.65 -41.78
CA ASP A 18 1.27 32.19 -41.62
C ASP A 18 -0.13 31.60 -41.87
N GLU A 19 -0.27 30.27 -41.83
CA GLU A 19 -1.56 29.61 -41.97
C GLU A 19 -2.54 30.02 -40.86
N ALA A 20 -3.72 30.52 -41.25
CA ALA A 20 -4.74 31.02 -40.34
C ALA A 20 -5.16 29.97 -39.28
N ASN A 21 -5.29 28.71 -39.69
CA ASN A 21 -5.64 27.60 -38.80
C ASN A 21 -4.59 27.37 -37.69
N THR A 22 -3.30 27.45 -38.04
CA THR A 22 -2.20 27.27 -37.08
C THR A 22 -2.11 28.44 -36.10
N MET A 23 -2.38 29.66 -36.56
CA MET A 23 -2.48 30.85 -35.70
C MET A 23 -3.66 30.76 -34.73
N GLU A 24 -4.83 30.31 -35.20
CA GLU A 24 -6.01 30.09 -34.36
C GLU A 24 -5.77 29.03 -33.28
N ARG A 25 -5.21 27.88 -33.66
CA ARG A 25 -4.87 26.81 -32.72
C ARG A 25 -3.88 27.29 -31.66
N LEU A 26 -2.83 28.01 -32.06
CA LEU A 26 -1.84 28.55 -31.14
C LEU A 26 -2.44 29.58 -30.16
N VAL A 27 -3.23 30.52 -30.67
CA VAL A 27 -3.91 31.53 -29.84
C VAL A 27 -4.86 30.87 -28.84
N SER A 28 -5.60 29.84 -29.27
CA SER A 28 -6.48 29.06 -28.42
C SER A 28 -5.69 28.26 -27.38
N ALA A 29 -4.58 27.63 -27.75
CA ALA A 29 -3.71 26.87 -26.85
C ALA A 29 -3.03 27.76 -25.79
N LEU A 30 -2.80 29.04 -26.11
CA LEU A 30 -2.28 30.06 -25.18
C LEU A 30 -3.39 30.77 -24.40
N GLU A 31 -4.64 30.25 -24.44
CA GLU A 31 -5.81 30.78 -23.74
C GLU A 31 -6.09 32.26 -23.99
N ASN A 32 -5.70 32.77 -25.17
CA ASN A 32 -5.77 34.20 -25.50
C ASN A 32 -5.00 35.11 -24.52
N MET A 33 -3.95 34.62 -23.84
CA MET A 33 -3.12 35.43 -22.95
C MET A 33 -2.17 36.34 -23.76
N PRO A 34 -2.28 37.69 -23.68
CA PRO A 34 -1.50 38.61 -24.51
C PRO A 34 0.02 38.44 -24.37
N LEU A 35 0.49 38.19 -23.14
CA LEU A 35 1.92 38.01 -22.87
C LEU A 35 2.47 36.71 -23.50
N ALA A 36 1.71 35.62 -23.39
CA ALA A 36 2.09 34.32 -23.94
C ALA A 36 2.15 34.38 -25.48
N ILE A 37 1.17 35.04 -26.09
CA ILE A 37 1.11 35.29 -27.55
C ILE A 37 2.31 36.13 -28.01
N ALA A 38 2.62 37.22 -27.30
CA ALA A 38 3.75 38.08 -27.65
C ALA A 38 5.10 37.35 -27.51
N GLN A 39 5.26 36.50 -26.50
CA GLN A 39 6.45 35.68 -26.30
C GLN A 39 6.59 34.60 -27.37
N ALA A 40 5.51 33.92 -27.72
CA ALA A 40 5.47 32.93 -28.80
C ALA A 40 5.87 33.56 -30.15
N ALA A 41 5.29 34.73 -30.48
CA ALA A 41 5.63 35.47 -31.70
C ALA A 41 7.11 35.89 -31.73
N ALA A 42 7.64 36.40 -30.62
CA ALA A 42 9.05 36.82 -30.52
C ALA A 42 10.02 35.63 -30.66
N TYR A 43 9.69 34.49 -30.05
CA TYR A 43 10.48 33.27 -30.13
C TYR A 43 10.51 32.72 -31.56
N ASN A 44 9.36 32.68 -32.23
CA ASN A 44 9.24 32.22 -33.61
C ASN A 44 10.02 33.13 -34.58
N LYS A 45 9.87 34.45 -34.43
CA LYS A 45 10.59 35.45 -35.24
C LYS A 45 12.12 35.33 -35.13
N LYS A 46 12.64 34.99 -33.95
CA LYS A 46 14.09 34.84 -33.72
C LYS A 46 14.68 33.54 -34.29
N ARG A 47 13.88 32.47 -34.41
CA ARG A 47 14.33 31.15 -34.89
C ARG A 47 13.96 30.86 -36.33
N TRP A 48 13.19 31.73 -36.98
CA TRP A 48 12.92 31.68 -38.41
C TRP A 48 14.22 31.74 -39.24
N PRO A 49 14.40 30.92 -40.31
CA PRO A 49 13.47 29.93 -40.88
C PRO A 49 13.62 28.50 -40.32
N ARG A 50 14.38 28.30 -39.23
CA ARG A 50 14.67 26.97 -38.67
C ARG A 50 13.52 26.35 -37.85
N CYS A 51 12.48 27.11 -37.55
CA CYS A 51 11.30 26.63 -36.82
C CYS A 51 10.05 27.30 -37.39
N SER A 52 9.14 26.53 -37.97
CA SER A 52 7.83 27.02 -38.38
C SER A 52 6.94 27.27 -37.17
N LEU A 53 5.83 27.99 -37.36
CA LEU A 53 4.82 28.18 -36.32
C LEU A 53 4.17 26.86 -35.90
N GLU A 54 3.97 25.96 -36.86
CA GLU A 54 3.46 24.61 -36.63
C GLU A 54 4.39 23.77 -35.76
N GLN A 55 5.69 23.73 -36.07
CA GLN A 55 6.69 23.04 -35.24
C GLN A 55 6.81 23.62 -33.82
N TYR A 56 6.49 24.91 -33.64
CA TYR A 56 6.42 25.52 -32.32
C TYR A 56 5.16 25.08 -31.57
N LEU A 57 4.01 25.06 -32.25
CA LEU A 57 2.75 24.59 -31.70
C LEU A 57 2.83 23.12 -31.28
N ASP A 58 3.39 22.24 -32.11
CA ASP A 58 3.57 20.82 -31.78
C ASP A 58 4.40 20.65 -30.49
N LYS A 59 5.53 21.35 -30.38
CA LYS A 59 6.37 21.34 -29.18
C LYS A 59 5.67 21.89 -27.95
N PHE A 60 4.80 22.88 -28.12
CA PHE A 60 4.00 23.46 -27.05
C PHE A 60 2.94 22.45 -26.56
N GLU A 61 2.22 21.82 -27.48
CA GLU A 61 1.21 20.79 -27.18
C GLU A 61 1.86 19.57 -26.49
N GLU A 62 3.01 19.09 -26.96
CA GLU A 62 3.79 18.02 -26.31
C GLU A 62 4.20 18.37 -24.87
N SER A 63 4.62 19.61 -24.65
CA SER A 63 5.02 20.12 -23.33
C SER A 63 3.83 20.19 -22.37
N GLU A 64 2.68 20.68 -22.83
CA GLU A 64 1.46 20.76 -22.02
C GLU A 64 0.90 19.37 -21.68
N MET A 65 0.92 18.42 -22.63
CA MET A 65 0.57 17.03 -22.34
C MET A 65 1.50 16.42 -21.29
N SER A 66 2.80 16.69 -21.38
CA SER A 66 3.79 16.23 -20.40
C SER A 66 3.51 16.81 -19.02
N ARG A 67 3.21 18.11 -18.93
CA ARG A 67 2.84 18.78 -17.66
C ARG A 67 1.57 18.23 -17.06
N GLU A 68 0.55 18.01 -17.88
CA GLU A 68 -0.73 17.46 -17.42
C GLU A 68 -0.57 16.02 -16.92
N SER A 69 0.28 15.22 -17.57
CA SER A 69 0.62 13.87 -17.11
C SER A 69 1.34 13.90 -15.75
N LEU A 70 2.28 14.83 -15.57
CA LEU A 70 2.98 15.04 -14.30
C LEU A 70 2.06 15.54 -13.20
N ARG A 71 1.13 16.45 -13.52
CA ARG A 71 0.12 16.95 -12.56
C ARG A 71 -0.80 15.84 -12.09
N LYS A 72 -1.31 15.02 -13.02
CA LYS A 72 -2.12 13.83 -12.69
C LYS A 72 -1.33 12.83 -11.84
N SER A 73 -0.06 12.60 -12.16
CA SER A 73 0.83 11.73 -11.37
C SER A 73 1.07 12.28 -9.96
N SER A 74 1.37 13.58 -9.83
CA SER A 74 1.58 14.25 -8.55
C SER A 74 0.33 14.19 -7.68
N SER A 75 -0.83 14.51 -8.25
CA SER A 75 -2.10 14.44 -7.52
C SER A 75 -2.42 13.01 -7.08
N ARG A 76 -2.19 12.00 -7.92
CA ARG A 76 -2.35 10.59 -7.55
C ARG A 76 -1.44 10.21 -6.37
N LYS A 77 -0.20 10.67 -6.38
CA LYS A 77 0.77 10.42 -5.31
C LYS A 77 0.33 11.06 -3.98
N GLU A 78 -0.11 12.31 -4.00
CA GLU A 78 -0.64 13.00 -2.81
C GLU A 78 -1.84 12.27 -2.19
N HIS A 79 -2.74 11.73 -3.03
CA HIS A 79 -3.84 10.90 -2.55
C HIS A 79 -3.32 9.62 -1.88
N LEU A 80 -2.29 8.99 -2.44
CA LEU A 80 -1.73 7.75 -1.89
C LEU A 80 -1.03 7.97 -0.54
N ASP A 81 -0.28 9.07 -0.39
CA ASP A 81 0.38 9.44 0.87
C ASP A 81 -0.65 9.67 1.98
N THR A 82 -1.79 10.29 1.65
CA THR A 82 -2.91 10.47 2.58
C THR A 82 -3.45 9.11 3.08
N LEU A 83 -3.53 8.10 2.21
CA LEU A 83 -3.98 6.76 2.60
C LEU A 83 -3.02 6.07 3.56
N VAL A 84 -1.71 6.32 3.44
CA VAL A 84 -0.70 5.80 4.39
C VAL A 84 -0.94 6.38 5.77
N SER A 85 -1.23 7.68 5.87
CA SER A 85 -1.56 8.32 7.15
C SER A 85 -2.84 7.74 7.79
N ILE A 86 -3.89 7.51 6.99
CA ILE A 86 -5.14 6.89 7.45
C ILE A 86 -4.89 5.47 7.95
N ASN A 87 -4.08 4.68 7.23
CA ASN A 87 -3.68 3.33 7.64
C ASN A 87 -2.97 3.35 9.00
N ASN A 88 -2.03 4.27 9.22
CA ASN A 88 -1.31 4.38 10.50
C ASN A 88 -2.24 4.79 11.65
N LEU A 89 -3.17 5.70 11.41
CA LEU A 89 -4.18 6.07 12.41
C LEU A 89 -5.09 4.88 12.76
N ALA A 90 -5.47 4.06 11.78
CA ALA A 90 -6.24 2.84 12.02
C ALA A 90 -5.46 1.83 12.88
N VAL A 91 -4.15 1.68 12.68
CA VAL A 91 -3.27 0.87 13.55
C VAL A 91 -3.31 1.38 14.99
N VAL A 92 -3.18 2.69 15.20
CA VAL A 92 -3.23 3.29 16.55
C VAL A 92 -4.59 3.06 17.22
N LEU A 93 -5.69 3.20 16.47
CA LEU A 93 -7.05 2.93 16.99
C LEU A 93 -7.22 1.46 17.37
N ALA A 94 -6.71 0.54 16.56
CA ALA A 94 -6.71 -0.89 16.85
C ALA A 94 -5.93 -1.20 18.14
N GLY A 95 -4.77 -0.57 18.34
CA GLY A 95 -3.97 -0.70 19.57
C GLY A 95 -4.71 -0.22 20.82
N ARG A 96 -5.70 0.69 20.67
CA ARG A 96 -6.59 1.15 21.74
C ARG A 96 -7.89 0.34 21.87
N GLY A 97 -8.00 -0.79 21.17
CA GLY A 97 -9.20 -1.64 21.18
C GLY A 97 -10.38 -1.11 20.37
N LYS A 98 -10.21 -0.02 19.61
CA LYS A 98 -11.29 0.57 18.78
C LYS A 98 -11.38 -0.13 17.41
N TYR A 99 -11.59 -1.44 17.43
CA TYR A 99 -11.51 -2.29 16.24
C TYR A 99 -12.52 -1.91 15.16
N LYS A 100 -13.75 -1.53 15.54
CA LYS A 100 -14.78 -1.14 14.57
C LYS A 100 -14.42 0.13 13.79
N GLN A 101 -13.86 1.13 14.48
CA GLN A 101 -13.40 2.37 13.83
C GLN A 101 -12.21 2.09 12.91
N ALA A 102 -11.27 1.25 13.34
CA ALA A 102 -10.15 0.84 12.49
C ALA A 102 -10.61 0.06 11.24
N GLU A 103 -11.61 -0.83 11.40
CA GLU A 103 -12.23 -1.55 10.27
C GLU A 103 -12.82 -0.58 9.25
N ASP A 104 -13.64 0.38 9.69
CA ASP A 104 -14.31 1.33 8.80
C ASP A 104 -13.28 2.17 8.02
N MET A 105 -12.18 2.55 8.67
CA MET A 105 -11.06 3.24 8.01
C MET A 105 -10.34 2.37 6.99
N TYR A 106 -10.05 1.10 7.31
CA TYR A 106 -9.41 0.20 6.35
C TYR A 106 -10.31 -0.07 5.14
N ARG A 107 -11.63 -0.16 5.32
CA ARG A 107 -12.58 -0.28 4.20
C ARG A 107 -12.54 0.93 3.28
N GLN A 108 -12.49 2.14 3.83
CA GLN A 108 -12.36 3.37 3.03
C GLN A 108 -11.04 3.39 2.24
N VAL A 109 -9.93 3.05 2.89
CA VAL A 109 -8.61 2.97 2.23
C VAL A 109 -8.61 1.92 1.13
N LEU A 110 -9.24 0.76 1.38
CA LEU A 110 -9.29 -0.35 0.45
C LEU A 110 -9.97 0.05 -0.86
N VAL A 111 -11.16 0.67 -0.80
CA VAL A 111 -11.90 1.14 -1.98
C VAL A 111 -11.06 2.07 -2.85
N ILE A 112 -10.29 2.97 -2.22
CA ILE A 112 -9.45 3.92 -2.95
C ILE A 112 -8.23 3.21 -3.56
N ARG A 113 -7.58 2.30 -2.82
CA ARG A 113 -6.42 1.55 -3.31
C ARG A 113 -6.78 0.60 -4.45
N GLU A 114 -7.90 -0.11 -4.36
CA GLU A 114 -8.42 -0.95 -5.45
C GLU A 114 -8.65 -0.12 -6.72
N LYS A 115 -9.24 1.08 -6.58
CA LYS A 115 -9.49 1.97 -7.73
C LYS A 115 -8.21 2.55 -8.36
N VAL A 116 -7.20 2.88 -7.55
CA VAL A 116 -6.00 3.61 -8.01
C VAL A 116 -4.87 2.67 -8.41
N LEU A 117 -4.67 1.58 -7.67
CA LEU A 117 -3.54 0.66 -7.81
C LEU A 117 -3.97 -0.72 -8.32
N GLY A 118 -5.25 -1.08 -8.15
CA GLY A 118 -5.78 -2.41 -8.44
C GLY A 118 -5.75 -3.35 -7.24
N ASP A 119 -6.54 -4.41 -7.33
CA ASP A 119 -6.76 -5.40 -6.28
C ASP A 119 -5.51 -6.26 -5.96
N GLU A 120 -4.63 -6.45 -6.94
CA GLU A 120 -3.43 -7.29 -6.80
C GLU A 120 -2.20 -6.50 -6.33
N HIS A 121 -2.30 -5.17 -6.19
CA HIS A 121 -1.18 -4.34 -5.77
C HIS A 121 -0.81 -4.60 -4.30
N LEU A 122 0.49 -4.65 -3.99
CA LEU A 122 0.98 -4.99 -2.65
C LEU A 122 0.42 -4.10 -1.54
N ASP A 123 0.32 -2.78 -1.77
CA ASP A 123 -0.31 -1.85 -0.82
C ASP A 123 -1.80 -2.14 -0.58
N THR A 124 -2.52 -2.58 -1.61
CA THR A 124 -3.92 -3.02 -1.49
C THR A 124 -3.97 -4.27 -0.61
N LEU A 125 -3.10 -5.25 -0.87
CA LEU A 125 -2.98 -6.48 -0.08
C LEU A 125 -2.62 -6.23 1.39
N ILE A 126 -1.78 -5.22 1.69
CA ILE A 126 -1.48 -4.80 3.06
C ILE A 126 -2.76 -4.32 3.76
N THR A 127 -3.59 -3.51 3.09
CA THR A 127 -4.87 -3.05 3.65
C THR A 127 -5.83 -4.21 3.89
N ILE A 128 -5.94 -5.14 2.94
CA ILE A 128 -6.78 -6.34 3.08
C ILE A 128 -6.34 -7.17 4.29
N ASN A 129 -5.04 -7.39 4.45
CA ASN A 129 -4.49 -8.11 5.61
C ASN A 129 -4.83 -7.40 6.93
N ASN A 130 -4.66 -6.08 7.01
CA ASN A 130 -4.97 -5.32 8.22
C ASN A 130 -6.47 -5.33 8.55
N LEU A 131 -7.32 -5.22 7.54
CA LEU A 131 -8.77 -5.35 7.69
C LEU A 131 -9.14 -6.74 8.22
N ALA A 132 -8.54 -7.82 7.68
CA ALA A 132 -8.76 -9.18 8.16
C ALA A 132 -8.36 -9.36 9.64
N ILE A 133 -7.28 -8.70 10.09
CA ILE A 133 -6.91 -8.69 11.52
C ILE A 133 -8.00 -8.01 12.37
N MET A 134 -8.60 -6.92 11.89
CA MET A 134 -9.71 -6.26 12.60
C MET A 134 -10.96 -7.14 12.68
N LEU A 135 -11.31 -7.82 11.58
CA LEU A 135 -12.41 -8.77 11.55
C LEU A 135 -12.17 -9.93 12.54
N ASN A 136 -10.94 -10.44 12.60
CA ASN A 136 -10.53 -11.44 13.60
C ASN A 136 -10.72 -10.95 15.04
N ARG A 137 -10.38 -9.69 15.34
CA ARG A 137 -10.57 -9.13 16.69
C ARG A 137 -12.05 -8.97 17.05
N GLN A 138 -12.92 -8.89 16.05
CA GLN A 138 -14.38 -8.79 16.21
C GLN A 138 -15.11 -10.15 16.13
N GLY A 139 -14.40 -11.26 16.03
CA GLY A 139 -15.01 -12.60 15.95
C GLY A 139 -15.49 -13.00 14.55
N GLN A 140 -15.26 -12.17 13.53
CA GLN A 140 -15.70 -12.41 12.15
C GLN A 140 -14.69 -13.28 11.38
N TYR A 141 -14.41 -14.47 11.91
CA TYR A 141 -13.29 -15.31 11.44
C TYR A 141 -13.43 -15.81 10.00
N LYS A 142 -14.65 -16.16 9.57
CA LYS A 142 -14.89 -16.66 8.20
C LYS A 142 -14.55 -15.61 7.14
N GLN A 143 -14.96 -14.36 7.35
CA GLN A 143 -14.65 -13.26 6.44
C GLN A 143 -13.14 -12.96 6.44
N ALA A 144 -12.50 -12.99 7.61
CA ALA A 144 -11.06 -12.83 7.71
C ALA A 144 -10.29 -13.93 6.96
N GLU A 145 -10.73 -15.20 7.07
CA GLU A 145 -10.12 -16.33 6.37
C GLU A 145 -10.17 -16.15 4.84
N GLU A 146 -11.34 -15.79 4.29
CA GLU A 146 -11.52 -15.57 2.86
C GLU A 146 -10.57 -14.50 2.33
N MET A 147 -10.51 -13.36 3.03
CA MET A 147 -9.62 -12.24 2.69
C MET A 147 -8.15 -12.63 2.76
N LEU A 148 -7.74 -13.37 3.79
CA LEU A 148 -6.36 -13.79 3.98
C LEU A 148 -5.94 -14.85 2.95
N ARG A 149 -6.82 -15.78 2.56
CA ARG A 149 -6.55 -16.76 1.49
C ARG A 149 -6.36 -16.07 0.14
N ARG A 150 -7.23 -15.11 -0.20
CA ARG A 150 -7.06 -14.30 -1.43
C ARG A 150 -5.73 -13.54 -1.41
N THR A 151 -5.41 -12.91 -0.29
CA THR A 151 -4.17 -12.14 -0.11
C THR A 151 -2.94 -13.04 -0.26
N LEU A 152 -2.97 -14.22 0.37
CA LEU A 152 -1.87 -15.17 0.34
C LEU A 152 -1.60 -15.67 -1.09
N ALA A 153 -2.64 -16.09 -1.82
CA ALA A 153 -2.49 -16.58 -3.19
C ALA A 153 -1.86 -15.54 -4.13
N ILE A 154 -2.21 -14.26 -3.96
CA ILE A 154 -1.60 -13.18 -4.76
C ILE A 154 -0.15 -12.95 -4.33
N ARG A 155 0.16 -12.95 -3.03
CA ARG A 155 1.53 -12.78 -2.53
C ARG A 155 2.46 -13.92 -2.93
N GLU A 156 2.00 -15.17 -2.89
CA GLU A 156 2.74 -16.33 -3.38
C GLU A 156 3.11 -16.16 -4.86
N LYS A 157 2.16 -15.68 -5.69
CA LYS A 157 2.40 -15.42 -7.12
C LYS A 157 3.36 -14.25 -7.37
N VAL A 158 3.27 -13.16 -6.61
CA VAL A 158 4.00 -11.91 -6.88
C VAL A 158 5.37 -11.87 -6.20
N LEU A 159 5.45 -12.33 -4.96
CA LEU A 159 6.64 -12.24 -4.10
C LEU A 159 7.34 -13.59 -3.91
N GLY A 160 6.63 -14.70 -4.14
CA GLY A 160 7.10 -16.04 -3.83
C GLY A 160 6.77 -16.47 -2.39
N ASP A 161 6.89 -17.77 -2.16
CA ASP A 161 6.48 -18.42 -0.90
C ASP A 161 7.41 -18.09 0.28
N GLU A 162 8.68 -17.81 0.00
CA GLU A 162 9.69 -17.51 1.02
C GLU A 162 9.75 -16.02 1.41
N HIS A 163 8.98 -15.15 0.75
CA HIS A 163 9.04 -13.73 1.04
C HIS A 163 8.44 -13.43 2.44
N PRO A 164 9.08 -12.55 3.25
CA PRO A 164 8.61 -12.24 4.60
C PRO A 164 7.13 -11.85 4.69
N ASP A 165 6.65 -11.04 3.73
CA ASP A 165 5.22 -10.66 3.67
C ASP A 165 4.27 -11.83 3.36
N THR A 166 4.72 -12.80 2.56
CA THR A 166 3.96 -14.03 2.28
C THR A 166 3.88 -14.88 3.56
N LEU A 167 5.02 -15.10 4.22
CA LEU A 167 5.11 -15.85 5.48
C LEU A 167 4.27 -15.21 6.60
N ARG A 168 4.25 -13.88 6.67
CA ARG A 168 3.39 -13.12 7.60
C ARG A 168 1.90 -13.32 7.30
N SER A 169 1.51 -13.39 6.03
CA SER A 169 0.13 -13.73 5.64
C SER A 169 -0.26 -15.14 6.05
N VAL A 170 0.64 -16.13 5.88
CA VAL A 170 0.39 -17.51 6.35
C VAL A 170 0.17 -17.54 7.86
N SER A 171 0.99 -16.81 8.62
CA SER A 171 0.89 -16.70 10.08
C SER A 171 -0.46 -16.12 10.52
N ASN A 172 -0.92 -15.04 9.86
CA ASN A 172 -2.23 -14.45 10.14
C ASN A 172 -3.40 -15.37 9.78
N LEU A 173 -3.28 -16.12 8.69
CA LEU A 173 -4.28 -17.13 8.30
C LEU A 173 -4.33 -18.25 9.34
N ALA A 174 -3.18 -18.75 9.81
CA ALA A 174 -3.12 -19.77 10.85
C ALA A 174 -3.77 -19.30 12.17
N THR A 175 -3.51 -18.07 12.60
CA THR A 175 -4.20 -17.48 13.77
C THR A 175 -5.72 -17.47 13.57
N THR A 176 -6.19 -17.15 12.36
CA THR A 176 -7.62 -17.15 12.02
C THR A 176 -8.21 -18.55 12.08
N LEU A 177 -7.50 -19.55 11.56
CA LEU A 177 -7.90 -20.95 11.59
C LEU A 177 -7.98 -21.50 13.02
N ASN A 178 -7.00 -21.17 13.87
CA ASN A 178 -7.03 -21.51 15.29
C ASN A 178 -8.27 -20.96 15.99
N ARG A 179 -8.63 -19.69 15.73
CA ARG A 179 -9.84 -19.09 16.31
C ARG A 179 -11.14 -19.73 15.81
N GLN A 180 -11.11 -20.43 14.67
CA GLN A 180 -12.23 -21.22 14.16
C GLN A 180 -12.25 -22.66 14.68
N GLY A 181 -11.29 -23.08 15.50
CA GLY A 181 -11.15 -24.46 15.93
C GLY A 181 -10.46 -25.38 14.92
N LYS A 182 -9.93 -24.84 13.81
CA LYS A 182 -9.25 -25.60 12.75
C LYS A 182 -7.76 -25.78 13.07
N HIS A 183 -7.47 -26.35 14.24
CA HIS A 183 -6.11 -26.38 14.81
C HIS A 183 -5.11 -27.23 14.02
N GLU A 184 -5.53 -28.37 13.45
CA GLU A 184 -4.64 -29.21 12.63
C GLU A 184 -4.17 -28.47 11.37
N GLN A 185 -5.08 -27.76 10.69
CA GLN A 185 -4.74 -26.96 9.52
C GLN A 185 -3.78 -25.81 9.88
N ALA A 186 -4.01 -25.17 11.02
CA ALA A 186 -3.12 -24.12 11.52
C ALA A 186 -1.73 -24.67 11.85
N GLU A 187 -1.65 -25.82 12.53
CA GLU A 187 -0.39 -26.50 12.85
C GLU A 187 0.42 -26.81 11.58
N ASP A 188 -0.20 -27.45 10.59
CA ASP A 188 0.49 -27.85 9.34
C ASP A 188 1.08 -26.63 8.61
N MET A 189 0.31 -25.55 8.53
CA MET A 189 0.78 -24.30 7.94
C MET A 189 1.92 -23.69 8.74
N LEU A 190 1.78 -23.58 10.06
CA LEU A 190 2.78 -22.96 10.93
C LEU A 190 4.10 -23.72 10.95
N ARG A 191 4.07 -25.07 10.92
CA ARG A 191 5.31 -25.86 10.83
C ARG A 191 6.09 -25.58 9.55
N ARG A 192 5.41 -25.49 8.41
CA ARG A 192 6.05 -25.18 7.12
C ARG A 192 6.60 -23.76 7.12
N THR A 193 5.80 -22.78 7.54
CA THR A 193 6.20 -21.38 7.59
C THR A 193 7.34 -21.14 8.57
N LEU A 194 7.32 -21.78 9.74
CA LEU A 194 8.35 -21.62 10.75
C LEU A 194 9.71 -22.09 10.23
N ALA A 195 9.79 -23.26 9.59
CA ALA A 195 11.04 -23.76 9.02
C ALA A 195 11.66 -22.79 7.99
N ILE A 196 10.83 -22.10 7.22
CA ILE A 196 11.28 -21.08 6.26
C ILE A 196 11.69 -19.79 6.99
N GLN A 197 10.90 -19.33 7.96
CA GLN A 197 11.19 -18.12 8.73
C GLN A 197 12.49 -18.25 9.54
N GLU A 198 12.75 -19.40 10.16
CA GLU A 198 14.00 -19.67 10.87
C GLU A 198 15.22 -19.54 9.94
N LYS A 199 15.10 -20.00 8.68
CA LYS A 199 16.15 -19.89 7.67
C LYS A 199 16.32 -18.48 7.11
N VAL A 200 15.22 -17.77 6.84
CA VAL A 200 15.22 -16.49 6.12
C VAL A 200 15.38 -15.29 7.05
N LEU A 201 14.69 -15.32 8.20
CA LEU A 201 14.61 -14.20 9.16
C LEU A 201 15.46 -14.46 10.41
N GLY A 202 15.74 -15.72 10.72
CA GLY A 202 16.40 -16.14 11.95
C GLY A 202 15.41 -16.52 13.07
N ASP A 203 15.92 -17.28 14.04
CA ASP A 203 15.12 -17.87 15.13
C ASP A 203 14.47 -16.83 16.04
N GLU A 204 15.16 -15.71 16.26
CA GLU A 204 14.72 -14.69 17.22
C GLU A 204 13.99 -13.51 16.57
N HIS A 205 13.77 -13.56 15.25
CA HIS A 205 13.04 -12.51 14.56
C HIS A 205 11.58 -12.43 15.08
N PRO A 206 11.01 -11.21 15.26
CA PRO A 206 9.66 -11.06 15.80
C PRO A 206 8.58 -11.87 15.09
N ASP A 207 8.65 -11.98 13.76
CA ASP A 207 7.71 -12.79 12.97
C ASP A 207 7.90 -14.30 13.19
N THR A 208 9.14 -14.78 13.31
CA THR A 208 9.44 -16.18 13.66
C THR A 208 8.88 -16.50 15.04
N LEU A 209 9.13 -15.64 16.03
CA LEU A 209 8.62 -15.79 17.40
C LEU A 209 7.08 -15.73 17.46
N ASN A 210 6.44 -14.95 16.58
CA ASN A 210 4.98 -14.96 16.43
C ASN A 210 4.46 -16.29 15.92
N SER A 211 5.10 -16.89 14.91
CA SER A 211 4.74 -18.22 14.41
C SER A 211 4.97 -19.32 15.44
N VAL A 212 6.07 -19.25 16.20
CA VAL A 212 6.32 -20.17 17.33
C VAL A 212 5.19 -20.10 18.35
N TRP A 213 4.77 -18.88 18.71
CA TRP A 213 3.66 -18.67 19.63
C TRP A 213 2.34 -19.23 19.09
N ASN A 214 2.00 -18.93 17.84
CA ASN A 214 0.78 -19.44 17.21
C ASN A 214 0.81 -20.99 17.08
N LEU A 215 1.99 -21.59 16.89
CA LEU A 215 2.13 -23.04 16.83
C LEU A 215 1.89 -23.65 18.21
N ALA A 216 2.38 -23.01 19.28
CA ALA A 216 2.05 -23.38 20.64
C ALA A 216 0.53 -23.35 20.89
N ASP A 217 -0.17 -22.27 20.54
CA ASP A 217 -1.64 -22.17 20.65
C ASP A 217 -2.37 -23.34 19.93
N SER A 218 -1.87 -23.73 18.76
CA SER A 218 -2.42 -24.85 17.98
C SER A 218 -2.23 -26.18 18.71
N LEU A 219 -1.03 -26.42 19.24
CA LEU A 219 -0.68 -27.64 19.96
C LEU A 219 -1.40 -27.76 21.30
N GLU A 220 -1.56 -26.66 22.04
CA GLU A 220 -2.36 -26.59 23.25
C GLU A 220 -3.79 -27.06 22.97
N SER A 221 -4.40 -26.49 21.93
CA SER A 221 -5.78 -26.79 21.55
C SER A 221 -5.97 -28.24 21.10
N LEU A 222 -4.92 -28.87 20.58
CA LEU A 222 -4.87 -30.31 20.23
C LEU A 222 -4.53 -31.21 21.43
N GLY A 223 -4.35 -30.66 22.63
CA GLY A 223 -4.02 -31.42 23.85
C GLY A 223 -2.55 -31.81 23.99
N ARG A 224 -1.68 -31.34 23.08
CA ARG A 224 -0.23 -31.64 23.09
C ARG A 224 0.53 -30.65 23.99
N LYS A 225 0.20 -30.68 25.29
CA LYS A 225 0.61 -29.68 26.27
C LYS A 225 2.13 -29.52 26.42
N GLU A 226 2.88 -30.62 26.46
CA GLU A 226 4.34 -30.58 26.66
C GLU A 226 5.03 -29.80 25.55
N ASN A 227 4.74 -30.12 24.28
CA ASN A 227 5.27 -29.43 23.12
C ASN A 227 4.86 -27.96 23.08
N SER A 228 3.60 -27.65 23.45
CA SER A 228 3.12 -26.27 23.52
C SER A 228 3.90 -25.44 24.53
N ILE A 229 4.16 -25.99 25.73
CA ILE A 229 4.89 -25.29 26.79
C ILE A 229 6.31 -24.97 26.36
N GLU A 230 6.99 -25.91 25.71
CA GLU A 230 8.34 -25.69 25.19
C GLU A 230 8.39 -24.53 24.19
N LEU A 231 7.44 -24.50 23.25
CA LEU A 231 7.34 -23.43 22.26
C LEU A 231 6.99 -22.07 22.88
N TYR A 232 6.08 -22.02 23.86
CA TYR A 232 5.81 -20.76 24.57
C TYR A 232 7.05 -20.23 25.29
N LYS A 233 7.80 -21.10 25.97
CA LYS A 233 9.06 -20.72 26.63
C LYS A 233 10.07 -20.20 25.61
N ARG A 234 10.21 -20.87 24.46
CA ARG A 234 11.07 -20.43 23.36
C ARG A 234 10.69 -19.04 22.87
N ALA A 235 9.39 -18.79 22.62
CA ALA A 235 8.92 -17.50 22.14
C ALA A 235 9.16 -16.37 23.16
N VAL A 236 8.94 -16.61 24.45
CA VAL A 236 9.24 -15.63 25.53
C VAL A 236 10.75 -15.37 25.62
N ALA A 237 11.57 -16.42 25.63
CA ALA A 237 13.03 -16.30 25.72
C ALA A 237 13.61 -15.51 24.54
N GLY A 238 13.19 -15.82 23.31
CA GLY A 238 13.62 -15.07 22.13
C GLY A 238 13.17 -13.61 22.15
N SER A 239 11.97 -13.32 22.66
CA SER A 239 11.50 -11.93 22.79
C SER A 239 12.30 -11.14 23.82
N LEU A 240 12.67 -11.79 24.93
CA LEU A 240 13.53 -11.20 25.95
C LEU A 240 14.92 -10.88 25.41
N ALA A 241 15.50 -11.79 24.61
CA ALA A 241 16.82 -11.61 24.04
C ALA A 241 16.87 -10.46 23.02
N THR A 242 15.86 -10.34 22.15
CA THR A 242 15.87 -9.38 21.04
C THR A 242 15.22 -8.05 21.33
N LEU A 243 14.09 -8.05 22.05
CA LEU A 243 13.29 -6.85 22.32
C LEU A 243 13.51 -6.29 23.73
N GLY A 244 14.08 -7.10 24.64
CA GLY A 244 14.24 -6.74 26.05
C GLY A 244 12.99 -6.99 26.90
N SER A 245 13.13 -6.84 28.21
CA SER A 245 12.07 -7.13 29.20
C SER A 245 10.90 -6.15 29.17
N GLU A 246 11.17 -4.88 28.87
CA GLU A 246 10.17 -3.81 28.91
C GLU A 246 9.35 -3.68 27.61
N HIS A 247 9.70 -4.43 26.57
CA HIS A 247 9.01 -4.32 25.29
C HIS A 247 7.56 -4.82 25.41
N PRO A 248 6.55 -4.11 24.86
CA PRO A 248 5.14 -4.48 24.98
C PRO A 248 4.81 -5.92 24.57
N GLU A 249 5.44 -6.42 23.49
CA GLU A 249 5.27 -7.81 23.04
C GLU A 249 5.87 -8.84 24.01
N THR A 250 7.03 -8.54 24.60
CA THR A 250 7.65 -9.41 25.61
C THR A 250 6.76 -9.48 26.85
N LEU A 251 6.29 -8.33 27.33
CA LEU A 251 5.36 -8.24 28.45
C LEU A 251 4.04 -8.96 28.18
N ARG A 252 3.49 -8.84 26.95
CA ARG A 252 2.28 -9.55 26.53
C ARG A 252 2.49 -11.06 26.61
N ARG A 253 3.54 -11.59 25.97
CA ARG A 253 3.87 -13.02 25.97
C ARG A 253 4.13 -13.57 27.37
N GLN A 254 4.83 -12.82 28.23
CA GLN A 254 5.03 -13.23 29.62
C GLN A 254 3.72 -13.32 30.41
N ARG A 255 2.81 -12.35 30.21
CA ARG A 255 1.49 -12.36 30.84
C ARG A 255 0.65 -13.54 30.37
N GLU A 256 0.55 -13.73 29.05
CA GLU A 256 -0.22 -14.83 28.46
C GLU A 256 0.34 -16.20 28.91
N LEU A 257 1.66 -16.34 28.97
CA LEU A 257 2.28 -17.54 29.52
C LEU A 257 1.88 -17.73 31.00
N LYS A 258 2.02 -16.70 31.84
CA LYS A 258 1.64 -16.79 33.27
C LYS A 258 0.17 -17.18 33.47
N GLU A 259 -0.74 -16.63 32.67
CA GLU A 259 -2.15 -16.99 32.69
C GLU A 259 -2.37 -18.46 32.33
N PHE A 260 -1.64 -18.98 31.32
CA PHE A 260 -1.66 -20.40 30.98
C PHE A 260 -1.26 -21.30 32.17
N TRP A 261 -0.20 -20.96 32.90
CA TRP A 261 0.22 -21.72 34.10
C TRP A 261 -0.72 -21.59 35.30
N SER A 262 -1.66 -20.63 35.27
CA SER A 262 -2.59 -20.37 36.37
C SER A 262 -3.95 -21.08 36.19
N ARG A 263 -4.17 -21.76 35.06
CA ARG A 263 -5.39 -22.54 34.74
C ARG A 263 -5.21 -24.01 35.08
#